data_AF-A0A7S3C739-F1
#
_entry.id   AF-A0A7S3C739-F1
#
_cell.length_a   1.000
_cell.length_b   1.000
_cell.length_c   1.000
_cell.angle_alpha   90.00
_cell.angle_beta   90.00
_cell.angle_gamma   90.00
#
_symmetry.space_group_name_H-M   'P 1'
#
loop_
_entity.id
_entity.type
_entity.pdbx_description
1 polymer ?
#
loop_
_entity_poly.entity_id
_entity_poly.type
_entity_poly.pdbx_seq_one_letter_code
_entity_poly.pdbx_strand_id
1 'polypeptide(L)'
;GIWGLLSKDKDVLLQCISDVAGKLVWSEVRLSGLGYWIDSKVTALSLFEKIAKSEFLRKRDPHHCALFYLALNKVNVLGGLCRATSNTKLGDFLKRNFDEDANRVAALKNAYALLGQHRYELAAAFFLLARKPEDAIEVCVKNLGDVQLGLSIALLQSTDEKDLRTNLIEKTLMNGAKERK
;
A
#
# COMPACT_ATOMS: atom_id res chain seq x y z
N GLY A 1 -16.70 1.58 6.07
CA GLY A 1 -18.12 1.79 5.81
C GLY A 1 -18.42 3.26 5.55
N ILE A 2 -19.59 3.52 4.97
CA ILE A 2 -20.16 4.86 4.70
C ILE A 2 -20.15 5.79 5.94
N TRP A 3 -20.16 5.22 7.14
CA TRP A 3 -20.07 5.94 8.42
C TRP A 3 -18.82 6.81 8.60
N GLY A 4 -17.65 6.41 8.06
CA GLY A 4 -16.44 7.24 8.13
C GLY A 4 -16.44 8.44 7.18
N LEU A 5 -17.27 8.39 6.14
CA LEU A 5 -17.41 9.47 5.16
C LEU A 5 -18.28 10.63 5.68
N LEU A 6 -19.19 10.34 6.63
CA LEU A 6 -20.18 11.28 7.17
C LEU A 6 -19.88 11.74 8.60
N SER A 7 -18.94 11.10 9.29
CA SER A 7 -18.60 11.45 10.67
C SER A 7 -17.72 12.71 10.71
N LYS A 8 -18.13 13.72 11.47
CA LYS A 8 -17.31 14.91 11.77
C LYS A 8 -16.09 14.57 12.64
N ASP A 9 -16.12 13.41 13.30
CA ASP A 9 -15.09 12.98 14.26
C ASP A 9 -14.28 11.81 13.70
N LYS A 10 -13.49 12.08 12.65
CA LYS A 10 -12.57 11.10 12.05
C LYS A 10 -11.50 10.63 13.06
N ASP A 11 -11.11 11.49 13.99
CA ASP A 11 -10.14 11.19 15.04
C ASP A 11 -10.67 10.12 16.02
N VAL A 12 -11.96 10.15 16.35
CA VAL A 12 -12.60 9.13 17.19
C VAL A 12 -12.61 7.78 16.47
N LEU A 13 -12.89 7.76 15.16
CA LEU A 13 -12.84 6.52 14.37
C LEU A 13 -11.42 5.95 14.28
N LEU A 14 -10.40 6.79 14.14
CA LEU A 14 -9.00 6.38 14.14
C LEU A 14 -8.56 5.82 15.49
N GLN A 15 -9.04 6.41 16.58
CA GLN A 15 -8.83 5.92 17.93
C GLN A 15 -9.52 4.55 18.12
N CYS A 16 -10.79 4.41 17.72
CA CYS A 16 -11.49 3.12 17.77
C CYS A 16 -10.81 2.04 16.92
N ILE A 17 -10.29 2.38 15.74
CA ILE A 17 -9.52 1.44 14.91
C ILE A 17 -8.24 1.01 15.64
N SER A 18 -7.57 1.93 16.32
CA SER A 18 -6.36 1.63 17.09
C SER A 18 -6.65 0.79 18.35
N ASP A 19 -7.80 1.01 18.99
CA ASP A 19 -8.19 0.34 20.24
C ASP A 19 -8.85 -1.03 20.02
N VAL A 20 -9.67 -1.18 18.98
CA VAL A 20 -10.37 -2.44 18.65
C VAL A 20 -9.47 -3.40 17.89
N ALA A 21 -8.60 -2.89 17.00
CA ALA A 21 -7.64 -3.72 16.28
C ALA A 21 -6.37 -3.89 17.13
N GLY A 22 -6.47 -4.60 18.25
CA GLY A 22 -5.34 -4.95 19.13
C GLY A 22 -4.13 -5.58 18.41
N LYS A 23 -4.28 -5.94 17.12
CA LYS A 23 -3.22 -6.00 16.12
C LYS A 23 -3.70 -5.27 14.85
N LEU A 24 -3.18 -4.08 14.54
CA LEU A 24 -3.53 -3.29 13.35
C LEU A 24 -3.13 -4.02 12.05
N VAL A 25 -3.93 -4.99 11.59
CA VAL A 25 -3.71 -5.78 10.37
C VAL A 25 -4.55 -5.19 9.25
N TRP A 26 -4.02 -5.14 8.02
CA TRP A 26 -4.71 -4.48 6.91
C TRP A 26 -6.09 -5.08 6.64
N SER A 27 -6.22 -6.41 6.73
CA SER A 27 -7.50 -7.10 6.52
C SER A 27 -8.61 -6.63 7.47
N GLU A 28 -8.27 -6.25 8.70
CA GLU A 28 -9.22 -5.76 9.70
C GLU A 28 -9.47 -4.26 9.51
N VAL A 29 -8.41 -3.49 9.27
CA VAL A 29 -8.49 -2.05 9.01
C VAL A 29 -9.37 -1.76 7.77
N ARG A 30 -9.27 -2.59 6.73
CA ARG A 30 -10.10 -2.50 5.52
C ARG A 30 -11.61 -2.63 5.82
N LEU A 31 -12.02 -3.37 6.85
CA LEU A 31 -13.44 -3.49 7.22
C LEU A 31 -14.03 -2.16 7.69
N SER A 32 -13.20 -1.31 8.32
CA SER A 32 -13.60 0.05 8.71
C SER A 32 -13.87 0.97 7.51
N GLY A 33 -13.44 0.57 6.31
CA GLY A 33 -13.51 1.41 5.11
C GLY A 33 -12.46 2.50 5.03
N LEU A 34 -11.38 2.41 5.83
CA LEU A 34 -10.36 3.46 6.00
C LEU A 34 -9.97 4.12 4.68
N GLY A 35 -9.63 3.33 3.67
CA GLY A 35 -9.13 3.85 2.39
C GLY A 35 -10.11 4.75 1.64
N TYR A 36 -11.42 4.68 1.95
CA TYR A 36 -12.42 5.53 1.33
C TYR A 36 -12.50 6.93 1.95
N TRP A 37 -12.27 7.07 3.25
CA TRP A 37 -12.56 8.31 3.99
C TRP A 37 -11.34 8.99 4.60
N ILE A 38 -10.20 8.28 4.69
CA ILE A 38 -8.94 8.90 5.12
C ILE A 38 -8.52 9.97 4.12
N ASP A 39 -8.23 11.17 4.58
CA ASP A 39 -7.89 12.32 3.74
C ASP A 39 -6.55 12.95 4.11
N SER A 40 -6.20 12.95 5.39
CA SER A 40 -4.88 13.38 5.85
C SER A 40 -3.80 12.37 5.47
N LYS A 41 -2.87 12.77 4.59
CA LYS A 41 -1.66 12.00 4.28
C LYS A 41 -0.80 11.74 5.51
N VAL A 42 -0.70 12.71 6.44
CA VAL A 42 0.06 12.57 7.69
C VAL A 42 -0.50 11.44 8.55
N THR A 43 -1.83 11.40 8.70
CA THR A 43 -2.53 10.34 9.44
C THR A 43 -2.35 8.99 8.74
N ALA A 44 -2.45 8.96 7.41
CA ALA A 44 -2.25 7.75 6.61
C ALA A 44 -0.84 7.18 6.81
N LEU A 45 0.20 8.01 6.76
CA LEU A 45 1.59 7.61 7.00
C LEU A 45 1.76 6.94 8.36
N SER A 46 1.24 7.56 9.43
CA SER A 46 1.32 7.03 10.79
C SER A 46 0.61 5.69 10.94
N LEU A 47 -0.61 5.58 10.39
CA LEU A 47 -1.41 4.37 10.48
C LEU A 47 -0.81 3.22 9.66
N PHE A 48 -0.39 3.49 8.42
CA PHE A 48 0.26 2.49 7.58
C PHE A 48 1.59 2.00 8.15
N GLU A 49 2.32 2.84 8.88
CA GLU A 49 3.51 2.40 9.60
C GLU A 49 3.18 1.40 10.72
N LYS A 50 2.11 1.65 11.48
CA LYS A 50 1.63 0.70 12.49
C LYS A 50 1.18 -0.62 11.84
N ILE A 51 0.48 -0.53 10.70
CA ILE A 51 0.04 -1.70 9.93
C ILE A 51 1.23 -2.51 9.43
N ALA A 52 2.22 -1.87 8.82
CA ALA A 52 3.42 -2.53 8.33
C ALA A 52 4.16 -3.29 9.45
N LYS A 53 4.30 -2.68 10.63
CA LYS A 53 4.90 -3.30 11.80
C LYS A 53 4.08 -4.51 12.29
N SER A 54 2.76 -4.35 12.39
CA SER A 54 1.85 -5.42 12.83
C SER A 54 1.87 -6.63 11.89
N GLU A 55 1.82 -6.38 10.57
CA GLU A 55 1.88 -7.42 9.54
C GLU A 55 3.19 -8.22 9.63
N PHE A 56 4.32 -7.52 9.80
CA PHE A 56 5.61 -8.16 10.00
C PHE A 56 5.64 -8.99 11.29
N LEU A 57 5.19 -8.44 12.42
CA LEU A 57 5.22 -9.16 13.70
C LEU A 57 4.34 -10.41 13.70
N ARG A 58 3.25 -10.41 12.92
CA ARG A 58 2.32 -11.54 12.82
C ARG A 58 2.91 -12.74 12.08
N LYS A 59 3.59 -12.51 10.95
CA LYS A 59 4.10 -13.59 10.07
C LYS A 59 5.61 -13.80 10.16
N ARG A 60 6.34 -12.80 10.67
CA ARG A 60 7.82 -12.70 10.63
C ARG A 60 8.40 -12.93 9.24
N ASP A 61 7.67 -12.50 8.22
CA ASP A 61 8.07 -12.59 6.82
C ASP A 61 8.02 -11.20 6.19
N PRO A 62 9.16 -10.68 5.67
CA PRO A 62 9.22 -9.37 5.04
C PRO A 62 8.32 -9.24 3.81
N HIS A 63 7.98 -10.33 3.12
CA HIS A 63 7.13 -10.27 1.92
C HIS A 63 5.73 -9.73 2.23
N HIS A 64 5.16 -10.08 3.40
CA HIS A 64 3.82 -9.64 3.80
C HIS A 64 3.77 -8.16 4.22
N CYS A 65 4.88 -7.59 4.66
CA CYS A 65 4.95 -6.16 5.01
C CYS A 65 5.56 -5.29 3.90
N ALA A 66 6.08 -5.90 2.82
CA ALA A 66 6.83 -5.21 1.77
C ALA A 66 6.02 -4.10 1.11
N LEU A 67 4.77 -4.39 0.73
CA LEU A 67 3.89 -3.40 0.09
C LEU A 67 3.69 -2.18 0.97
N PHE A 68 3.41 -2.37 2.27
CA PHE A 68 3.18 -1.27 3.20
C PHE A 68 4.44 -0.45 3.44
N TYR A 69 5.60 -1.08 3.65
CA TYR A 69 6.85 -0.33 3.85
C TYR A 69 7.28 0.43 2.59
N LEU A 70 7.09 -0.14 1.40
CA LEU A 70 7.44 0.55 0.15
C LEU A 70 6.43 1.64 -0.22
N ALA A 71 5.15 1.49 0.13
CA ALA A 71 4.18 2.58 0.04
C ALA A 71 4.53 3.77 0.93
N LEU A 72 5.31 3.56 2.00
CA LEU A 72 5.86 4.59 2.88
C LEU A 72 7.27 5.07 2.45
N ASN A 73 7.80 4.59 1.33
CA ASN A 73 9.19 4.83 0.88
C ASN A 73 10.27 4.38 1.89
N LYS A 74 9.96 3.45 2.81
CA LYS A 74 10.89 2.97 3.84
C LYS A 74 11.68 1.74 3.38
N VAL A 75 12.39 1.85 2.25
CA VAL A 75 13.19 0.76 1.64
C VAL A 75 14.22 0.19 2.61
N ASN A 76 14.93 1.07 3.35
CA ASN A 76 15.97 0.68 4.30
C ASN A 76 15.43 -0.17 5.45
N VAL A 77 14.22 0.14 5.95
CA VAL A 77 13.57 -0.63 7.02
C VAL A 77 13.26 -2.04 6.53
N LEU A 78 12.62 -2.15 5.36
CA LEU A 78 12.32 -3.45 4.76
C LEU A 78 13.59 -4.26 4.48
N GLY A 79 14.65 -3.63 3.97
CA GLY A 79 15.95 -4.27 3.76
C GLY A 79 16.57 -4.79 5.05
N GLY A 80 16.43 -4.06 6.17
CA GLY A 80 16.83 -4.51 7.50
C GLY A 80 16.08 -5.75 7.96
N LEU A 81 14.74 -5.76 7.81
CA LEU A 81 13.89 -6.90 8.15
C LEU A 81 14.22 -8.14 7.30
N CYS A 82 14.53 -7.95 6.02
CA CYS A 82 14.95 -9.05 5.14
C CYS A 82 16.23 -9.73 5.64
N ARG A 83 17.21 -8.95 6.10
CA ARG A 83 18.45 -9.50 6.68
C ARG A 83 18.18 -10.25 7.98
N ALA A 84 17.31 -9.71 8.84
CA ALA A 84 16.94 -10.33 10.12
C ALA A 84 16.17 -11.65 9.96
N THR A 85 15.53 -11.88 8.81
CA THR A 85 14.72 -13.07 8.51
C THR A 85 15.37 -14.00 7.49
N SER A 86 16.68 -13.84 7.23
CA SER A 86 17.44 -14.64 6.26
C SER A 86 16.94 -14.55 4.80
N ASN A 87 16.14 -13.54 4.46
CA ASN A 87 15.71 -13.22 3.10
C ASN A 87 16.79 -12.43 2.35
N THR A 88 17.96 -13.06 2.17
CA THR A 88 19.17 -12.39 1.65
C THR A 88 19.01 -11.84 0.25
N LYS A 89 18.38 -12.59 -0.68
CA LYS A 89 18.16 -12.14 -2.07
C LYS A 89 17.39 -10.83 -2.15
N LEU A 90 16.27 -10.73 -1.44
CA LEU A 90 15.47 -9.51 -1.39
C LEU A 90 16.22 -8.40 -0.64
N GLY A 91 16.84 -8.73 0.50
CA GLY A 91 17.62 -7.78 1.29
C GLY A 91 18.78 -7.15 0.52
N ASP A 92 19.49 -7.92 -0.32
CA ASP A 92 20.59 -7.44 -1.15
C ASP A 92 20.08 -6.61 -2.33
N PHE A 93 18.95 -6.99 -2.93
CA PHE A 93 18.31 -6.17 -3.96
C PHE A 93 17.92 -4.79 -3.41
N LEU A 94 17.36 -4.74 -2.20
CA LEU A 94 16.91 -3.51 -1.54
C LEU A 94 18.06 -2.60 -1.06
N LYS A 95 19.33 -3.03 -1.10
CA LYS A 95 20.49 -2.16 -0.84
C LYS A 95 20.82 -1.21 -1.99
N ARG A 96 20.31 -1.50 -3.19
CA ARG A 96 20.59 -0.71 -4.39
C ARG A 96 20.02 0.69 -4.27
N ASN A 97 20.63 1.63 -4.96
CA ASN A 97 20.12 3.00 -5.06
C ASN A 97 19.00 3.07 -6.11
N PHE A 98 17.75 3.20 -5.68
CA PHE A 98 16.60 3.28 -6.59
C PHE A 98 16.36 4.68 -7.18
N ASP A 99 17.24 5.65 -6.89
CA ASP A 99 17.30 6.90 -7.63
C ASP A 99 18.07 6.75 -8.95
N GLU A 100 18.74 5.61 -9.17
CA GLU A 100 19.36 5.26 -10.45
C GLU A 100 18.38 4.53 -11.39
N ASP A 101 18.30 4.99 -12.64
CA ASP A 101 17.42 4.45 -13.68
C ASP A 101 17.59 2.94 -13.89
N ALA A 102 18.83 2.46 -13.92
CA ALA A 102 19.13 1.04 -14.12
C ALA A 102 18.51 0.15 -13.01
N ASN A 103 18.54 0.62 -11.76
CA ASN A 103 17.97 -0.09 -10.63
C ASN A 103 16.44 -0.04 -10.65
N ARG A 104 15.83 1.07 -11.10
CA ARG A 104 14.38 1.15 -11.33
C ARG A 104 13.91 0.24 -12.45
N VAL A 105 14.64 0.13 -13.55
CA VAL A 105 14.35 -0.81 -14.64
C VAL A 105 14.44 -2.25 -14.13
N ALA A 106 15.42 -2.58 -13.30
CA ALA A 106 15.51 -3.89 -12.67
C ALA A 106 14.31 -4.18 -11.74
N ALA A 107 13.90 -3.20 -10.93
CA ALA A 107 12.70 -3.32 -10.08
C ALA A 107 11.44 -3.53 -10.91
N LEU A 108 11.30 -2.80 -12.02
CA LEU A 108 10.16 -2.92 -12.93
C LEU A 108 10.08 -4.31 -13.57
N LYS A 109 11.21 -4.85 -14.05
CA LYS A 109 11.27 -6.22 -14.59
C LYS A 109 10.87 -7.25 -13.54
N ASN A 110 11.33 -7.08 -12.30
CA ASN A 110 10.94 -7.95 -11.19
C ASN A 110 9.44 -7.83 -10.87
N ALA A 111 8.87 -6.63 -10.93
CA ALA A 111 7.44 -6.41 -10.73
C ALA A 111 6.59 -7.21 -11.73
N TYR A 112 6.92 -7.13 -13.03
CA TYR A 112 6.22 -7.89 -14.07
C TYR A 112 6.42 -9.41 -13.93
N ALA A 113 7.63 -9.87 -13.55
CA ALA A 113 7.86 -11.28 -13.29
C ALA A 113 7.01 -11.81 -12.12
N LEU A 114 6.89 -11.03 -11.04
CA LEU A 114 6.04 -11.35 -9.89
C LEU A 114 4.55 -11.35 -10.24
N LEU A 115 4.13 -10.43 -11.11
CA LEU A 115 2.77 -10.37 -11.62
C LEU A 115 2.41 -11.66 -12.38
N GLY A 116 3.31 -12.14 -13.26
CA GLY A 116 3.14 -13.42 -13.96
C GLY A 116 3.16 -14.65 -13.05
N GLN A 117 3.73 -14.53 -11.84
CA GLN A 117 3.71 -15.57 -10.80
C GLN A 117 2.50 -15.47 -9.86
N HIS A 118 1.54 -14.59 -10.13
CA HIS A 118 0.38 -14.31 -9.26
C HIS A 118 0.76 -13.84 -7.85
N ARG A 119 1.97 -13.29 -7.65
CA ARG A 119 2.43 -12.72 -6.38
C ARG A 119 2.13 -11.23 -6.31
N TYR A 120 0.84 -10.90 -6.28
CA TYR A 120 0.33 -9.56 -6.54
C TYR A 120 0.78 -8.50 -5.53
N GLU A 121 0.80 -8.81 -4.23
CA GLU A 121 1.23 -7.86 -3.20
C GLU A 121 2.70 -7.47 -3.38
N LEU A 122 3.54 -8.46 -3.69
CA LEU A 122 4.97 -8.22 -3.92
C LEU A 122 5.19 -7.52 -5.27
N ALA A 123 4.42 -7.85 -6.30
CA ALA A 123 4.46 -7.14 -7.58
C ALA A 123 4.14 -5.64 -7.39
N ALA A 124 3.05 -5.31 -6.69
CA ALA A 124 2.70 -3.94 -6.35
C ALA A 124 3.81 -3.23 -5.56
N ALA A 125 4.44 -3.93 -4.60
CA ALA A 125 5.56 -3.40 -3.84
C ALA A 125 6.77 -3.05 -4.73
N PHE A 126 7.08 -3.89 -5.73
CA PHE A 126 8.16 -3.63 -6.69
C PHE A 126 7.82 -2.54 -7.70
N PHE A 127 6.55 -2.37 -8.10
CA PHE A 127 6.12 -1.22 -8.90
C PHE A 127 6.34 0.10 -8.16
N LEU A 128 6.06 0.15 -6.85
CA LEU A 128 6.37 1.32 -6.02
C LEU A 128 7.87 1.60 -5.97
N LEU A 129 8.69 0.55 -5.81
CA LEU A 129 10.14 0.67 -5.84
C LEU A 129 10.68 1.17 -7.19
N ALA A 130 10.00 0.83 -8.28
CA ALA A 130 10.30 1.29 -9.63
C ALA A 130 9.77 2.71 -9.94
N ARG A 131 9.16 3.40 -8.96
CA ARG A 131 8.50 4.71 -9.13
C ARG A 131 7.34 4.68 -10.13
N LYS A 132 6.54 3.60 -10.08
CA LYS A 132 5.32 3.41 -10.89
C LYS A 132 4.11 3.19 -9.99
N PRO A 133 3.66 4.23 -9.25
CA PRO A 133 2.55 4.09 -8.32
C PRO A 133 1.23 3.72 -9.02
N GLU A 134 1.01 4.16 -10.26
CA GLU A 134 -0.20 3.85 -11.04
C GLU A 134 -0.33 2.34 -11.30
N ASP A 135 0.77 1.69 -11.68
CA ASP A 135 0.81 0.25 -11.89
C ASP A 135 0.58 -0.52 -10.59
N ALA A 136 1.17 -0.06 -9.47
CA ALA A 136 0.94 -0.65 -8.15
C ALA A 136 -0.53 -0.54 -7.71
N ILE A 137 -1.15 0.62 -7.93
CA ILE A 137 -2.57 0.86 -7.66
C ILE A 137 -3.44 -0.06 -8.52
N GLU A 138 -3.13 -0.18 -9.81
CA GLU A 138 -3.87 -1.04 -10.72
C GLU A 138 -3.83 -2.50 -10.29
N VAL A 139 -2.67 -3.01 -9.86
CA VAL A 139 -2.54 -4.36 -9.28
C VAL A 139 -3.41 -4.51 -8.03
N CYS A 140 -3.43 -3.51 -7.14
CA CYS A 140 -4.27 -3.55 -5.94
C CYS A 140 -5.76 -3.60 -6.28
N VAL A 141 -6.20 -2.84 -7.27
CA VAL A 141 -7.62 -2.77 -7.65
C VAL A 141 -8.06 -3.99 -8.46
N LYS A 142 -7.32 -4.34 -9.51
CA LYS A 142 -7.74 -5.37 -10.47
C LYS A 142 -7.38 -6.78 -10.03
N ASN A 143 -6.18 -6.98 -9.45
CA ASN A 143 -5.69 -8.31 -9.11
C ASN A 143 -5.98 -8.69 -7.66
N LEU A 144 -5.79 -7.76 -6.72
CA LEU A 144 -6.12 -8.01 -5.30
C LEU A 144 -7.59 -7.75 -4.97
N GLY A 145 -8.34 -7.08 -5.85
CA GLY A 145 -9.74 -6.71 -5.58
C GLY A 145 -9.87 -5.72 -4.40
N ASP A 146 -8.81 -4.98 -4.09
CA ASP A 146 -8.73 -4.10 -2.92
C ASP A 146 -8.60 -2.63 -3.32
N VAL A 147 -9.75 -2.04 -3.65
CA VAL A 147 -9.87 -0.62 -3.98
C VAL A 147 -9.41 0.28 -2.84
N GLN A 148 -9.65 -0.11 -1.59
CA GLN A 148 -9.24 0.70 -0.44
C GLN A 148 -7.72 0.77 -0.34
N LEU A 149 -7.04 -0.33 -0.63
CA LEU A 149 -5.57 -0.37 -0.62
C LEU A 149 -5.03 0.51 -1.75
N GLY A 150 -5.60 0.42 -2.95
CA GLY A 150 -5.27 1.29 -4.07
C GLY A 150 -5.44 2.78 -3.76
N LEU A 151 -6.58 3.18 -3.19
CA LEU A 151 -6.84 4.56 -2.76
C LEU A 151 -5.85 5.04 -1.69
N SER A 152 -5.50 4.17 -0.74
CA SER A 152 -4.54 4.51 0.31
C SER A 152 -3.13 4.69 -0.25
N ILE A 153 -2.70 3.80 -1.16
CA ILE A 153 -1.42 3.92 -1.85
C ILE A 153 -1.36 5.20 -2.69
N ALA A 154 -2.45 5.53 -3.40
CA ALA A 154 -2.56 6.78 -4.14
C ALA A 154 -2.35 8.00 -3.23
N LEU A 155 -3.00 8.04 -2.05
CA LEU A 155 -2.81 9.11 -1.07
C LEU A 155 -1.35 9.19 -0.56
N LEU A 156 -0.73 8.04 -0.28
CA LEU A 156 0.64 7.99 0.26
C LEU A 156 1.69 8.40 -0.78
N GLN A 157 1.50 8.03 -2.05
CA GLN A 157 2.46 8.25 -3.13
C GLN A 157 2.26 9.57 -3.88
N SER A 158 1.08 10.17 -3.79
CA SER A 158 0.79 11.50 -4.34
C SER A 158 1.81 12.55 -3.87
N THR A 159 2.52 13.17 -4.80
CA THR A 159 3.32 14.38 -4.55
C THR A 159 2.42 15.60 -4.36
N ASP A 160 1.30 15.63 -5.10
CA ASP A 160 0.13 16.49 -4.85
C ASP A 160 -1.08 15.59 -4.48
N GLU A 161 -1.74 15.88 -3.36
CA GLU A 161 -2.82 15.05 -2.78
C GLU A 161 -4.00 14.82 -3.73
N LYS A 162 -4.17 15.67 -4.75
CA LYS A 162 -5.32 15.65 -5.65
C LYS A 162 -5.18 14.71 -6.84
N ASP A 163 -4.00 14.47 -7.41
CA ASP A 163 -3.99 13.93 -8.78
C ASP A 163 -4.23 12.42 -8.84
N LEU A 164 -3.39 11.61 -8.20
CA LEU A 164 -3.50 10.14 -8.29
C LEU A 164 -4.79 9.62 -7.64
N ARG A 165 -5.16 10.19 -6.49
CA ARG A 165 -6.33 9.76 -5.74
C ARG A 165 -7.63 10.16 -6.45
N THR A 166 -7.73 11.39 -6.96
CA THR A 166 -8.92 11.83 -7.70
C THR A 166 -9.06 11.00 -8.97
N ASN A 167 -7.99 10.82 -9.75
CA ASN A 167 -8.01 9.98 -10.94
C ASN A 167 -8.50 8.54 -10.66
N LEU A 168 -8.08 7.95 -9.53
CA LEU A 168 -8.53 6.62 -9.16
C LEU A 168 -10.01 6.59 -8.76
N ILE A 169 -10.47 7.59 -8.00
CA ILE A 169 -11.88 7.76 -7.63
C ILE A 169 -12.73 7.89 -8.90
N GLU A 170 -12.33 8.72 -9.85
CA GLU A 170 -13.04 8.90 -11.12
C GLU A 170 -13.10 7.59 -11.92
N LYS A 171 -11.95 6.92 -12.11
CA LYS A 171 -11.86 5.66 -12.87
C LYS A 171 -12.65 4.53 -12.22
N THR A 172 -12.69 4.46 -10.89
CA THR A 172 -13.29 3.32 -10.16
C THR A 172 -14.76 3.55 -9.84
N LEU A 173 -15.15 4.75 -9.40
CA LEU A 173 -16.52 5.05 -9.00
C LEU A 173 -17.39 5.52 -10.17
N MET A 174 -16.84 6.27 -11.14
CA MET A 174 -17.67 6.73 -12.27
C MET A 174 -17.89 5.68 -13.35
N ASN A 175 -16.92 4.79 -13.60
CA ASN A 175 -17.12 3.70 -14.56
C ASN A 175 -18.07 2.62 -14.01
N GLY A 176 -17.98 2.31 -12.72
CA GLY A 176 -18.94 1.41 -12.07
C GLY A 176 -20.39 1.93 -12.04
N ALA A 177 -20.60 3.25 -12.17
CA ALA A 177 -21.93 3.85 -12.31
C ALA A 177 -22.49 3.75 -13.74
N LYS A 178 -21.64 3.62 -14.76
CA LYS A 178 -22.06 3.46 -16.17
C LYS A 178 -22.41 2.02 -16.53
N GLU A 179 -21.80 1.03 -15.86
CA GLU A 179 -22.07 -0.40 -16.09
C GLU A 179 -23.33 -0.93 -15.38
N ARG A 180 -24.05 -0.07 -14.63
CA ARG A 180 -25.31 -0.41 -13.94
C ARG A 180 -26.57 0.20 -14.60
N LYS A 181 -26.48 0.64 -15.85
CA LYS A 181 -27.63 0.99 -16.69
C LYS A 181 -27.76 -0.03 -17.81
#